data_AF-A0A1I5DU98-F1
#
_entry.id   AF-A0A1I5DU98-F1
#
_cell.length_a   1.000
_cell.length_b   1.000
_cell.length_c   1.000
_cell.angle_alpha   90.00
_cell.angle_beta   90.00
_cell.angle_gamma   90.00
#
_symmetry.space_group_name_H-M   'P 1'
#
loop_
_entity.id
_entity.type
_entity.pdbx_description
1 polymer ?
#
loop_
_entity_poly.entity_id
_entity_poly.type
_entity_poly.pdbx_seq_one_letter_code
_entity_poly.pdbx_strand_id
1 'polypeptide(L)'
;MKKTGFLLALFFFLSFTGCSESTEGLNPSILEEEDIVISEEVTLTVTPKDDRKVEAVLFNESDQEMEHGHFIYLEKKIKDSWYQIPEIVGYADESLTILPGEEFAVLVDLSNWPKTEEGTFRMCKALSEPGKPFYESAVYSVSNEFEVKK
;
A
#
# COMPACT_ATOMS: atom_id res chain seq x y z
N MET A 1 -37.47 -32.70 48.50
CA MET A 1 -36.24 -33.40 48.93
C MET A 1 -35.38 -33.66 47.69
N LYS A 2 -34.12 -33.20 47.73
CA LYS A 2 -32.91 -33.46 46.90
C LYS A 2 -33.11 -34.25 45.57
N LYS A 3 -32.54 -33.82 44.44
CA LYS A 3 -31.10 -33.92 44.12
C LYS A 3 -30.72 -33.14 42.84
N THR A 4 -29.68 -32.29 42.97
CA THR A 4 -28.51 -32.08 42.07
C THR A 4 -28.61 -32.32 40.56
N GLY A 5 -28.19 -31.31 39.79
CA GLY A 5 -27.79 -31.43 38.38
C GLY A 5 -27.06 -30.18 37.88
N PHE A 6 -25.81 -30.00 38.29
CA PHE A 6 -24.84 -29.06 37.72
C PHE A 6 -24.16 -29.77 36.54
N LEU A 7 -24.30 -29.26 35.30
CA LEU A 7 -23.50 -29.67 34.14
C LEU A 7 -23.58 -28.57 33.07
N LEU A 8 -22.60 -27.66 33.03
CA LEU A 8 -21.38 -27.72 32.21
C LEU A 8 -21.63 -27.43 30.72
N ALA A 9 -21.20 -26.22 30.33
CA ALA A 9 -20.43 -25.89 29.13
C ALA A 9 -20.81 -26.57 27.81
N LEU A 10 -21.50 -25.82 26.94
CA LEU A 10 -21.32 -25.95 25.50
C LEU A 10 -20.64 -24.68 24.99
N PHE A 11 -19.32 -24.61 25.24
CA PHE A 11 -18.40 -23.78 24.47
C PHE A 11 -18.48 -24.31 23.03
N PHE A 12 -19.32 -23.69 22.21
CA PHE A 12 -19.28 -23.92 20.77
C PHE A 12 -17.93 -23.41 20.29
N PHE A 13 -17.05 -24.35 19.99
CA PHE A 13 -15.72 -24.15 19.43
C PHE A 13 -15.81 -23.20 18.24
N LEU A 14 -15.23 -22.02 18.45
CA LEU A 14 -14.80 -21.09 17.42
C LEU A 14 -13.97 -21.85 16.39
N SER A 15 -14.62 -22.25 15.31
CA SER A 15 -13.97 -22.78 14.13
C SER A 15 -13.46 -21.60 13.31
N PHE A 16 -12.51 -20.84 13.88
CA PHE A 16 -11.63 -20.00 13.08
C PHE A 16 -10.56 -20.92 12.50
N THR A 17 -10.93 -21.65 11.44
CA THR A 17 -9.95 -22.07 10.44
C THR A 17 -9.50 -20.82 9.71
N GLY A 18 -8.72 -19.99 10.40
CA GLY A 18 -8.01 -18.88 9.78
C GLY A 18 -6.93 -19.51 8.92
N CYS A 19 -7.12 -19.53 7.60
CA CYS A 19 -5.98 -19.55 6.69
C CYS A 19 -5.09 -18.40 7.12
N SER A 20 -4.01 -18.69 7.85
CA SER A 20 -2.98 -17.71 8.11
C SER A 20 -2.23 -17.54 6.80
N GLU A 21 -2.65 -16.56 6.02
CA GLU A 21 -1.83 -16.06 4.94
C GLU A 21 -0.46 -15.66 5.52
N SER A 22 0.62 -16.12 4.87
CA SER A 22 1.98 -15.95 5.39
C SER A 22 2.45 -14.52 5.17
N THR A 23 3.09 -13.94 6.19
CA THR A 23 3.81 -12.66 6.09
C THR A 23 5.32 -12.86 5.88
N GLU A 24 5.77 -14.09 5.64
CA GLU A 24 7.20 -14.40 5.44
C GLU A 24 7.74 -13.67 4.21
N GLY A 25 8.82 -12.92 4.39
CA GLY A 25 9.45 -12.14 3.32
C GLY A 25 8.79 -10.80 3.00
N LEU A 26 7.78 -10.37 3.79
CA LEU A 26 7.18 -9.04 3.70
C LEU A 26 7.75 -8.11 4.77
N ASN A 27 7.78 -6.81 4.48
CA ASN A 27 8.11 -5.78 5.47
C ASN A 27 6.82 -5.15 6.04
N PRO A 28 6.86 -4.57 7.23
CA PRO A 28 5.80 -3.66 7.69
C PRO A 28 5.56 -2.53 6.67
N SER A 29 4.36 -1.93 6.71
CA SER A 29 4.08 -0.75 5.89
C SER A 29 5.05 0.38 6.23
N ILE A 30 5.54 1.07 5.21
CA ILE A 30 6.37 2.27 5.42
C ILE A 30 5.59 3.38 6.13
N LEU A 31 4.25 3.36 6.02
CA LEU A 31 3.39 4.37 6.64
C LEU A 31 3.20 4.18 8.16
N GLU A 32 3.73 3.10 8.73
CA GLU A 32 3.72 2.88 10.18
C GLU A 32 4.96 3.47 10.90
N GLU A 33 5.89 4.07 10.15
CA GLU A 33 7.06 4.76 10.73
C GLU A 33 6.65 6.05 11.46
N GLU A 34 7.30 6.32 12.60
CA GLU A 34 7.17 7.60 13.31
C GLU A 34 7.69 8.70 12.37
N ASP A 35 6.90 9.75 12.13
CA ASP A 35 7.19 10.91 11.26
C ASP A 35 6.75 10.87 9.79
N ILE A 36 5.99 9.84 9.36
CA ILE A 36 5.38 9.85 8.02
C ILE A 36 4.19 10.83 7.95
N VAL A 37 4.22 11.70 6.94
CA VAL A 37 3.11 12.60 6.60
C VAL A 37 2.42 12.10 5.33
N ILE A 38 1.12 11.85 5.41
CA ILE A 38 0.30 11.54 4.24
C ILE A 38 -0.25 12.85 3.68
N SER A 39 -0.02 13.11 2.39
CA SER A 39 -0.55 14.28 1.70
C SER A 39 -2.05 14.13 1.47
N GLU A 40 -2.82 15.17 1.80
CA GLU A 40 -4.23 15.29 1.42
C GLU A 40 -4.42 15.99 0.06
N GLU A 41 -3.37 16.63 -0.47
CA GLU A 41 -3.40 17.48 -1.67
C GLU A 41 -2.68 16.86 -2.86
N VAL A 42 -1.92 15.78 -2.67
CA VAL A 42 -1.37 15.00 -3.78
C VAL A 42 -2.00 13.63 -3.75
N THR A 43 -2.82 13.33 -4.75
CA THR A 43 -3.63 12.10 -4.80
C THR A 43 -3.00 11.07 -5.73
N LEU A 44 -3.06 9.81 -5.30
CA LEU A 44 -2.64 8.67 -6.11
C LEU A 44 -3.89 7.82 -6.36
N THR A 45 -4.24 7.59 -7.61
CA THR A 45 -5.36 6.73 -7.97
C THR A 45 -4.84 5.55 -8.78
N VAL A 46 -5.23 4.35 -8.40
CA VAL A 46 -4.83 3.11 -9.07
C VAL A 46 -6.04 2.42 -9.67
N THR A 47 -5.97 2.19 -10.98
CA THR A 47 -7.00 1.48 -11.74
C THR A 47 -6.41 0.20 -12.33
N PRO A 48 -6.92 -1.00 -11.97
CA PRO A 48 -6.55 -2.24 -12.64
C PRO A 48 -6.85 -2.18 -14.14
N LYS A 49 -5.89 -2.60 -14.98
CA LYS A 49 -6.05 -2.64 -16.45
C LYS A 49 -6.02 -4.07 -16.99
N ASP A 50 -5.20 -4.92 -16.39
CA ASP A 50 -5.01 -6.33 -16.74
C ASP A 50 -4.53 -7.11 -15.49
N ASP A 51 -4.41 -8.43 -15.57
CA ASP A 51 -4.06 -9.31 -14.43
C ASP A 51 -2.74 -8.92 -13.74
N ARG A 52 -1.83 -8.30 -14.50
CA ARG A 52 -0.49 -7.90 -14.03
C ARG A 52 -0.17 -6.44 -14.29
N LYS A 53 -1.17 -5.61 -14.64
CA LYS A 53 -0.95 -4.20 -14.95
C LYS A 53 -1.99 -3.32 -14.30
N VAL A 54 -1.51 -2.25 -13.69
CA VAL A 54 -2.36 -1.19 -13.15
C VAL A 54 -1.91 0.15 -13.71
N GLU A 55 -2.85 1.04 -13.92
CA GLU A 55 -2.54 2.45 -14.18
C GLU A 55 -2.56 3.19 -12.86
N ALA A 56 -1.44 3.81 -12.54
CA ALA A 56 -1.29 4.69 -11.39
C ALA A 56 -1.26 6.14 -11.90
N VAL A 57 -2.19 6.95 -11.41
CA VAL A 57 -2.31 8.38 -11.73
C VAL A 57 -2.01 9.17 -10.47
N LEU A 58 -0.93 9.94 -10.50
CA LEU A 58 -0.57 10.90 -9.47
C LEU A 58 -1.09 12.28 -9.90
N PHE A 59 -1.86 12.96 -9.07
CA PHE A 59 -2.40 14.29 -9.35
C PHE A 59 -2.04 15.25 -8.22
N ASN A 60 -1.49 16.39 -8.58
CA ASN A 60 -1.09 17.41 -7.61
C ASN A 60 -2.17 18.50 -7.51
N GLU A 61 -3.01 18.41 -6.48
CA GLU A 61 -4.05 19.40 -6.15
C GLU A 61 -3.53 20.56 -5.29
N SER A 62 -2.28 20.49 -4.82
CA SER A 62 -1.67 21.53 -4.00
C SER A 62 -1.33 22.78 -4.84
N ASP A 63 -0.95 23.86 -4.15
CA ASP A 63 -0.44 25.07 -4.77
C ASP A 63 1.09 25.07 -4.99
N GLN A 64 1.75 23.93 -4.71
CA GLN A 64 3.21 23.77 -4.78
C GLN A 64 3.61 22.71 -5.79
N GLU A 65 4.75 22.89 -6.45
CA GLU A 65 5.38 21.80 -7.22
C GLU A 65 6.00 20.78 -6.27
N MET A 66 5.99 19.52 -6.68
CA MET A 66 6.51 18.40 -5.89
C MET A 66 7.50 17.58 -6.73
N GLU A 67 8.56 17.08 -6.10
CA GLU A 67 9.48 16.11 -6.68
C GLU A 67 9.08 14.68 -6.31
N HIS A 68 9.26 13.75 -7.24
CA HIS A 68 9.07 12.32 -7.02
C HIS A 68 10.01 11.49 -7.90
N GLY A 69 10.35 10.28 -7.47
CA GLY A 69 11.09 9.33 -8.29
C GLY A 69 10.21 8.43 -9.14
N HIS A 70 10.78 7.42 -9.79
CA HIS A 70 10.01 6.31 -10.40
C HIS A 70 9.48 5.32 -9.37
N PHE A 71 10.17 5.19 -8.24
CA PHE A 71 9.84 4.20 -7.22
C PHE A 71 8.40 4.36 -6.70
N ILE A 72 7.67 3.24 -6.61
CA ILE A 72 6.32 3.14 -6.06
C ILE A 72 6.35 1.97 -5.09
N TYR A 73 5.85 2.15 -3.87
CA TYR A 73 5.72 1.07 -2.90
C TYR A 73 4.44 0.29 -3.22
N LEU A 74 4.52 -1.04 -3.29
CA LEU A 74 3.34 -1.92 -3.33
C LEU A 74 3.13 -2.53 -1.95
N GLU A 75 1.91 -2.43 -1.44
CA GLU A 75 1.53 -3.04 -0.17
C GLU A 75 0.33 -3.96 -0.33
N LYS A 76 0.34 -5.07 0.41
CA LYS A 76 -0.78 -6.01 0.50
C LYS A 76 -1.43 -5.94 1.87
N LYS A 77 -2.75 -5.99 1.89
CA LYS A 77 -3.52 -6.11 3.12
C LYS A 77 -3.58 -7.59 3.53
N ILE A 78 -3.09 -7.90 4.72
CA ILE A 78 -3.18 -9.24 5.32
C ILE A 78 -3.90 -9.08 6.66
N LYS A 79 -5.12 -9.62 6.74
CA LYS A 79 -6.08 -9.33 7.82
C LYS A 79 -6.38 -7.84 7.89
N ASP A 80 -5.98 -7.16 8.96
CA ASP A 80 -6.24 -5.74 9.22
C ASP A 80 -4.96 -4.88 9.15
N SER A 81 -3.85 -5.45 8.67
CA SER A 81 -2.55 -4.78 8.59
C SER A 81 -2.01 -4.75 7.16
N TRP A 82 -1.25 -3.70 6.86
CA TRP A 82 -0.60 -3.51 5.56
C TRP A 82 0.87 -3.93 5.62
N TYR A 83 1.30 -4.66 4.61
CA TYR A 83 2.67 -5.13 4.48
C TYR A 83 3.24 -4.74 3.14
N GLN A 84 4.43 -4.14 3.15
CA GLN A 84 5.16 -3.81 1.94
C GLN A 84 5.70 -5.10 1.29
N ILE A 85 5.47 -5.22 -0.01
CA ILE A 85 6.05 -6.24 -0.84
C ILE A 85 7.36 -5.68 -1.41
N PRO A 86 8.52 -6.31 -1.13
CA PRO A 86 9.78 -5.85 -1.67
C PRO A 86 9.79 -6.04 -3.19
N GLU A 87 10.27 -5.03 -3.92
CA GLU A 87 10.42 -5.09 -5.37
C GLU A 87 11.62 -5.95 -5.78
N ILE A 88 11.53 -6.63 -6.92
CA ILE A 88 12.61 -7.44 -7.51
C ILE A 88 13.54 -6.57 -8.37
N VAL A 89 13.00 -5.48 -8.93
CA VAL A 89 13.69 -4.59 -9.87
C VAL A 89 14.12 -3.31 -9.14
N GLY A 90 15.30 -2.78 -9.50
CA GLY A 90 15.73 -1.45 -9.08
C GLY A 90 15.50 -0.44 -10.19
N TYR A 91 14.98 0.74 -9.86
CA TYR A 91 14.91 1.88 -10.78
C TYR A 91 16.14 2.77 -10.65
N ALA A 92 16.43 3.53 -11.70
CA ALA A 92 17.39 4.61 -11.62
C ALA A 92 16.86 5.69 -10.65
N ASP A 93 17.80 6.31 -9.94
CA ASP A 93 17.50 7.47 -9.10
C ASP A 93 17.32 8.68 -10.02
N GLU A 94 16.07 9.05 -10.23
CA GLU A 94 15.65 10.20 -11.05
C GLU A 94 14.72 11.05 -10.20
N SER A 95 14.85 12.38 -10.31
CA SER A 95 13.89 13.33 -9.74
C SER A 95 13.04 13.90 -10.87
N LEU A 96 11.74 13.60 -10.79
CA LEU A 96 10.70 14.12 -11.67
C LEU A 96 9.91 15.18 -10.90
N THR A 97 9.48 16.24 -11.58
CA THR A 97 8.65 17.28 -10.98
C THR A 97 7.21 17.16 -11.48
N ILE A 98 6.24 17.29 -10.58
CA ILE A 98 4.82 17.42 -10.88
C ILE A 98 4.33 18.81 -10.44
N LEU A 99 3.88 19.62 -11.39
CA LEU A 99 3.43 20.99 -11.11
C LEU A 99 2.01 21.01 -10.52
N PRO A 100 1.59 22.13 -9.88
CA PRO A 100 0.20 22.32 -9.46
C PRO A 100 -0.80 22.09 -10.60
N GLY A 101 -1.78 21.23 -10.36
CA GLY A 101 -2.82 20.86 -11.32
C GLY A 101 -2.36 19.92 -12.44
N GLU A 102 -1.16 19.35 -12.36
CA GLU A 102 -0.69 18.34 -13.31
C GLU A 102 -1.00 16.92 -12.86
N GLU A 103 -1.23 16.06 -13.86
CA GLU A 103 -1.36 14.61 -13.71
C GLU A 103 -0.13 13.91 -14.30
N PHE A 104 0.40 12.94 -13.55
CA PHE A 104 1.39 11.99 -14.02
C PHE A 104 0.77 10.59 -14.00
N ALA A 105 0.59 10.00 -15.19
CA ALA A 105 0.06 8.65 -15.34
C ALA A 105 1.16 7.67 -15.76
N VAL A 106 1.24 6.53 -15.08
CA VAL A 106 2.18 5.45 -15.41
C VAL A 106 1.47 4.10 -15.40
N LEU A 107 1.80 3.26 -16.38
CA LEU A 107 1.39 1.88 -16.40
C LEU A 107 2.41 1.05 -15.61
N VAL A 108 2.01 0.58 -14.44
CA VAL A 108 2.84 -0.22 -13.54
C VAL A 108 2.68 -1.69 -13.87
N ASP A 109 3.81 -2.36 -14.12
CA ASP A 109 3.86 -3.81 -14.30
C ASP A 109 4.08 -4.50 -12.95
N LEU A 110 3.07 -5.23 -12.48
CA LEU A 110 3.13 -5.95 -11.20
C LEU A 110 4.12 -7.13 -11.23
N SER A 111 4.74 -7.43 -12.38
CA SER A 111 5.88 -8.34 -12.48
C SER A 111 7.19 -7.82 -11.93
N ASN A 112 7.25 -6.54 -11.58
CA ASN A 112 8.38 -6.00 -10.83
C ASN A 112 8.38 -6.46 -9.36
N TRP A 113 7.26 -6.99 -8.84
CA TRP A 113 7.17 -7.62 -7.53
C TRP A 113 7.09 -9.15 -7.62
N PRO A 114 7.52 -9.88 -6.57
CA PRO A 114 7.31 -11.32 -6.45
C PRO A 114 5.85 -11.65 -6.71
N LYS A 115 5.62 -12.81 -7.32
CA LYS A 115 4.26 -13.28 -7.56
C LYS A 115 3.55 -13.42 -6.23
N THR A 116 2.63 -12.50 -5.96
CA THR A 116 1.78 -12.50 -4.78
C THR A 116 0.49 -13.24 -5.06
N GLU A 117 -0.10 -13.81 -4.01
CA GLU A 117 -1.45 -14.35 -4.08
C GLU A 117 -2.47 -13.24 -4.33
N GLU A 118 -3.65 -13.60 -4.83
CA GLU A 118 -4.79 -12.67 -4.97
C GLU A 118 -5.08 -11.95 -3.65
N GLY A 119 -5.69 -10.77 -3.74
CA GLY A 119 -6.15 -10.02 -2.58
C GLY A 119 -6.18 -8.52 -2.80
N THR A 120 -6.27 -7.82 -1.68
CA THR A 120 -6.38 -6.35 -1.63
C THR A 120 -5.00 -5.71 -1.51
N PHE A 121 -4.73 -4.75 -2.39
CA PHE A 121 -3.47 -4.03 -2.48
C PHE A 121 -3.70 -2.51 -2.41
N ARG A 122 -2.62 -1.79 -2.11
CA ARG A 122 -2.52 -0.34 -2.34
C ARG A 122 -1.10 0.00 -2.79
N MET A 123 -0.96 1.16 -3.41
CA MET A 123 0.33 1.73 -3.75
C MET A 123 0.58 2.98 -2.91
N CYS A 124 1.85 3.22 -2.57
CA CYS A 124 2.28 4.46 -1.93
C CYS A 124 3.36 5.12 -2.77
N LYS A 125 3.30 6.44 -2.91
CA LYS A 125 4.29 7.26 -3.61
C LYS A 125 4.90 8.24 -2.61
N ALA A 126 6.22 8.26 -2.51
CA ALA A 126 6.93 9.29 -1.79
C ALA A 126 7.13 10.52 -2.69
N LEU A 127 6.92 11.70 -2.12
CA LEU A 127 7.16 12.99 -2.74
C LEU A 127 7.92 13.90 -1.78
N SER A 128 8.56 14.93 -2.30
CA SER A 128 9.22 15.95 -1.49
C SER A 128 9.13 17.32 -2.16
N GLU A 129 9.33 18.38 -1.38
CA GLU A 129 9.43 19.72 -1.96
C GLU A 129 10.74 19.85 -2.77
N PRO A 130 10.72 20.50 -3.93
CA PRO A 130 11.92 20.71 -4.74
C PRO A 130 13.04 21.43 -3.99
N GLY A 131 14.25 20.91 -4.11
CA GLY A 131 15.45 21.49 -3.49
C GLY A 131 15.54 21.38 -1.96
N LYS A 132 14.56 20.77 -1.29
CA LYS A 132 14.67 20.41 0.14
C LYS A 132 15.21 18.98 0.30
N PRO A 133 15.95 18.69 1.39
CA PRO A 133 16.29 17.32 1.71
C PRO A 133 15.01 16.48 1.88
N PHE A 134 15.04 15.25 1.37
CA PHE A 134 13.88 14.35 1.42
C PHE A 134 13.32 14.21 2.85
N TYR A 135 14.17 13.94 3.84
CA TYR A 135 13.75 13.76 5.24
C TYR A 135 13.13 15.02 5.90
N GLU A 136 13.26 16.21 5.29
CA GLU A 136 12.66 17.45 5.82
C GLU A 136 11.31 17.79 5.18
N SER A 137 10.99 17.18 4.03
CA SER A 137 9.83 17.55 3.21
C SER A 137 9.07 16.35 2.63
N ALA A 138 9.45 15.13 3.05
CA ALA A 138 8.83 13.92 2.58
C ALA A 138 7.35 13.89 2.96
N VAL A 139 6.52 13.71 1.95
CA VAL A 139 5.11 13.39 2.09
C VAL A 139 4.79 12.17 1.25
N TYR A 140 3.72 11.46 1.61
CA TYR A 140 3.30 10.24 0.93
C TYR A 140 1.91 10.42 0.37
N SER A 141 1.73 10.02 -0.89
CA SER A 141 0.41 9.83 -1.48
C SER A 141 0.08 8.34 -1.45
N VAL A 142 -1.12 8.00 -0.98
CA VAL A 142 -1.59 6.61 -0.82
C VAL A 142 -2.76 6.37 -1.74
N SER A 143 -2.73 5.26 -2.47
CA SER A 143 -3.80 4.94 -3.42
C SER A 143 -5.08 4.48 -2.75
N ASN A 144 -6.16 4.46 -3.53
CA ASN A 144 -7.29 3.59 -3.24
C ASN A 144 -6.85 2.12 -3.14
N GLU A 145 -7.62 1.32 -2.41
CA GLU A 145 -7.49 -0.14 -2.43
C GLU A 145 -7.87 -0.67 -3.82
N PHE A 146 -7.16 -1.71 -4.28
CA PHE A 146 -7.46 -2.41 -5.52
C PHE A 146 -7.22 -3.91 -5.41
N GLU A 147 -7.95 -4.69 -6.20
CA GLU A 147 -7.87 -6.15 -6.21
C GLU A 147 -7.01 -6.63 -7.37
N VAL A 148 -6.11 -7.56 -7.10
CA VAL A 148 -5.39 -8.32 -8.14
C VAL A 148 -6.00 -9.71 -8.20
N LYS A 149 -6.51 -10.08 -9.38
CA LYS A 149 -7.11 -11.38 -9.68
C LYS A 149 -6.13 -12.24 -10.48
N LYS A 150 -6.26 -13.55 -10.36
CA LYS A 150 -5.42 -14.56 -11.00
C LYS A 150 -5.76 -14.82 -12.45
#